data_AF-A0A6A3CS58-F1
#
_entry.id   AF-A0A6A3CS58-F1
#
_cell.length_a   1.000
_cell.length_b   1.000
_cell.length_c   1.000
_cell.angle_alpha   90.00
_cell.angle_beta   90.00
_cell.angle_gamma   90.00
#
_symmetry.space_group_name_H-M   'P 1'
#
loop_
_entity.id
_entity.type
_entity.pdbx_description
1 polymer ?
#
loop_
_entity_poly.entity_id
_entity_poly.type
_entity_poly.pdbx_seq_one_letter_code
_entity_poly.pdbx_strand_id
1 'polypeptide(L)'
;MFNLRSIKVDVGKEVAYVQAGATLGELYYKTANQSNVHAFPAGVCTGLGTSGHFSGCGYGNLISKYGLSVDNIVDALVVDVHDKILNRALMGEDLSWAIRGGGGASFGVIVAWKIKLVRVPAMVRTIIVKFVDMFLGESDRLVPLLNRSFPELNLKKSDCKETSWVESILYWDNFSAGTQVEALLNRTQGARDYSKNKLDYIKTLIPKAGLETIWKLLIELANTMTAKVIMQWLNITNRNVDRVRYMHDRMAPFVSKEPREAFLNYRDNDIGSTASDETNFNDALVNGSKYFKDNFPRLTTVKAMVDPSNFFKNEQSPPPNIN
;
A
#
# COMPACT_ATOMS: atom_id res chain seq x y z
N MET A 1 -12.38 3.78 -13.30
CA MET A 1 -11.72 4.47 -14.44
C MET A 1 -11.03 3.51 -15.43
N PHE A 2 -11.51 2.27 -15.66
CA PHE A 2 -10.72 1.20 -16.30
C PHE A 2 -10.25 1.44 -17.75
N ASN A 3 -10.84 2.41 -18.46
CA ASN A 3 -10.46 2.84 -19.81
C ASN A 3 -9.31 3.86 -19.83
N LEU A 4 -9.13 4.65 -18.76
CA LEU A 4 -8.05 5.62 -18.61
C LEU A 4 -6.81 4.90 -18.06
N ARG A 5 -6.12 4.12 -18.89
CA ARG A 5 -5.01 3.25 -18.49
C ARG A 5 -3.75 3.37 -19.36
N SER A 6 -3.60 4.48 -20.09
CA SER A 6 -2.36 4.75 -20.83
C SER A 6 -1.17 4.89 -19.88
N ILE A 7 -0.04 4.28 -20.27
CA ILE A 7 1.25 4.37 -19.58
C ILE A 7 2.30 4.76 -20.62
N LYS A 8 2.99 5.88 -20.39
CA LYS A 8 4.11 6.33 -21.22
C LYS A 8 5.34 6.52 -20.35
N VAL A 9 6.36 5.70 -20.59
CA VAL A 9 7.65 5.76 -19.87
C VAL A 9 8.65 6.57 -20.71
N ASP A 10 9.36 7.48 -20.08
CA ASP A 10 10.47 8.27 -20.63
C ASP A 10 11.73 7.94 -19.80
N VAL A 11 12.45 6.92 -20.25
CA VAL A 11 13.66 6.39 -19.59
C VAL A 11 14.75 7.46 -19.49
N GLY A 12 14.89 8.32 -20.51
CA GLY A 12 15.92 9.37 -20.53
C GLY A 12 15.67 10.49 -19.52
N LYS A 13 14.43 10.63 -19.02
CA LYS A 13 14.07 11.54 -17.93
C LYS A 13 13.80 10.83 -16.61
N GLU A 14 13.97 9.51 -16.55
CA GLU A 14 13.63 8.64 -15.42
C GLU A 14 12.16 8.76 -14.96
N VAL A 15 11.22 9.13 -15.85
CA VAL A 15 9.80 9.33 -15.49
C VAL A 15 8.82 8.44 -16.25
N ALA A 16 7.64 8.22 -15.65
CA ALA A 16 6.49 7.68 -16.35
C ALA A 16 5.24 8.55 -16.11
N TYR A 17 4.41 8.67 -17.16
CA TYR A 17 3.04 9.17 -17.07
C TYR A 17 2.10 7.98 -17.00
N VAL A 18 1.26 7.94 -15.97
CA VAL A 18 0.37 6.81 -15.66
C VAL A 18 -1.05 7.33 -15.45
N GLN A 19 -2.00 6.84 -16.25
CA GLN A 19 -3.42 7.17 -16.07
C GLN A 19 -4.06 6.33 -14.96
N ALA A 20 -5.02 6.93 -14.28
CA ALA A 20 -5.61 6.47 -13.01
C ALA A 20 -6.26 5.07 -13.00
N GLY A 21 -6.64 4.54 -14.16
CA GLY A 21 -7.25 3.23 -14.35
C GLY A 21 -6.29 2.09 -14.69
N ALA A 22 -4.98 2.38 -14.84
CA ALA A 22 -3.95 1.37 -15.01
C ALA A 22 -3.73 0.57 -13.73
N THR A 23 -3.38 -0.70 -13.84
CA THR A 23 -2.96 -1.53 -12.71
C THR A 23 -1.47 -1.41 -12.41
N LEU A 24 -1.04 -1.84 -11.22
CA LEU A 24 0.38 -1.95 -10.90
C LEU A 24 1.09 -2.93 -11.85
N GLY A 25 0.47 -4.06 -12.20
CA GLY A 25 0.98 -5.01 -13.20
C GLY A 25 1.23 -4.39 -14.56
N GLU A 26 0.27 -3.63 -15.10
CA GLU A 26 0.41 -2.89 -16.36
C GLU A 26 1.59 -1.90 -16.29
N LEU A 27 1.74 -1.16 -15.17
CA LEU A 27 2.86 -0.22 -14.94
C LEU A 27 4.22 -0.94 -14.87
N TYR A 28 4.29 -2.04 -14.13
CA TYR A 28 5.52 -2.80 -13.92
C TYR A 28 6.01 -3.43 -15.23
N TYR A 29 5.11 -4.07 -15.98
CA TYR A 29 5.41 -4.60 -17.32
C TYR A 29 5.91 -3.50 -18.27
N LYS A 30 5.18 -2.38 -18.38
CA LYS A 30 5.54 -1.29 -19.31
C LYS A 30 6.87 -0.63 -18.96
N THR A 31 7.20 -0.53 -17.67
CA THR A 31 8.50 0.00 -17.22
C THR A 31 9.64 -0.94 -17.60
N ALA A 32 9.49 -2.23 -17.28
CA ALA A 32 10.52 -3.23 -17.52
C ALA A 32 10.79 -3.47 -19.02
N ASN A 33 9.74 -3.46 -19.85
CA ASN A 33 9.86 -3.60 -21.30
C ASN A 33 10.57 -2.40 -21.97
N GLN A 34 10.64 -1.24 -21.31
CA GLN A 34 11.37 -0.07 -21.80
C GLN A 34 12.79 -0.01 -21.25
N SER A 35 13.02 -0.57 -20.06
CA SER A 35 14.32 -0.55 -19.41
C SER A 35 14.38 -1.59 -18.30
N ASN A 36 15.35 -2.50 -18.39
CA ASN A 36 15.64 -3.41 -17.29
C ASN A 36 16.17 -2.68 -16.03
N VAL A 37 16.71 -1.44 -16.13
CA VAL A 37 17.32 -0.65 -15.03
C VAL A 37 16.33 0.18 -14.19
N HIS A 38 15.06 0.24 -14.58
CA HIS A 38 14.05 1.10 -13.97
C HIS A 38 12.84 0.30 -13.45
N ALA A 39 12.16 0.85 -12.45
CA ALA A 39 11.12 0.18 -11.66
C ALA A 39 10.41 1.19 -10.74
N PHE A 40 9.32 0.89 -10.04
CA PHE A 40 8.60 1.89 -9.22
C PHE A 40 8.23 1.36 -7.82
N PRO A 41 8.46 2.13 -6.73
CA PRO A 41 8.11 1.72 -5.36
C PRO A 41 6.60 1.76 -5.12
N ALA A 42 5.94 0.63 -5.36
CA ALA A 42 4.52 0.40 -5.08
C ALA A 42 4.27 -1.05 -4.65
N GLY A 43 3.00 -1.38 -4.40
CA GLY A 43 2.55 -2.65 -3.85
C GLY A 43 2.80 -3.87 -4.72
N VAL A 44 2.92 -5.02 -4.05
CA VAL A 44 3.23 -6.31 -4.70
C VAL A 44 2.07 -6.85 -5.55
N CYS A 45 0.83 -6.60 -5.12
CA CYS A 45 -0.36 -7.15 -5.77
C CYS A 45 -0.60 -6.48 -7.13
N THR A 46 -0.45 -7.21 -8.24
CA THR A 46 -0.40 -6.59 -9.58
C THR A 46 -1.76 -6.06 -10.04
N GLY A 47 -2.86 -6.67 -9.57
CA GLY A 47 -4.22 -6.25 -9.87
C GLY A 47 -4.67 -4.95 -9.21
N LEU A 48 -3.87 -4.34 -8.32
CA LEU A 48 -4.23 -3.07 -7.68
C LEU A 48 -4.25 -1.91 -8.69
N GLY A 49 -5.28 -1.07 -8.61
CA GLY A 49 -5.38 0.15 -9.41
C GLY A 49 -4.45 1.24 -8.89
N THR A 50 -3.64 1.81 -9.78
CA THR A 50 -2.63 2.85 -9.49
C THR A 50 -3.21 4.03 -8.71
N SER A 51 -4.33 4.62 -9.15
CA SER A 51 -4.93 5.79 -8.49
C SER A 51 -5.31 5.57 -7.03
N GLY A 52 -5.95 4.43 -6.72
CA GLY A 52 -6.32 4.11 -5.34
C GLY A 52 -5.07 3.89 -4.50
N HIS A 53 -4.18 3.01 -4.97
CA HIS A 53 -2.96 2.63 -4.27
C HIS A 53 -2.05 3.82 -3.95
N PHE A 54 -1.78 4.68 -4.93
CA PHE A 54 -0.90 5.84 -4.75
C PHE A 54 -1.53 6.89 -3.83
N SER A 55 -2.82 7.18 -3.99
CA SER A 55 -3.44 8.25 -3.22
C SER A 55 -3.62 7.93 -1.72
N GLY A 56 -3.60 6.64 -1.36
CA GLY A 56 -3.44 6.16 0.03
C GLY A 56 -1.99 5.79 0.38
N CYS A 57 -1.03 6.62 -0.05
CA CYS A 57 0.41 6.47 0.07
C CYS A 57 1.04 5.36 -0.78
N GLY A 58 0.58 4.12 -0.64
CA GLY A 58 1.12 2.93 -1.32
C GLY A 58 2.49 2.49 -0.79
N TYR A 59 2.63 1.22 -0.43
CA TYR A 59 3.91 0.61 -0.06
C TYR A 59 4.10 -0.74 -0.74
N GLY A 60 5.37 -1.14 -0.87
CA GLY A 60 5.81 -2.47 -1.21
C GLY A 60 7.28 -2.65 -0.87
N ASN A 61 7.93 -3.64 -1.46
CA ASN A 61 9.25 -4.12 -1.03
C ASN A 61 10.40 -3.12 -1.23
N LEU A 62 10.17 -2.03 -1.95
CA LEU A 62 11.14 -0.94 -2.16
C LEU A 62 11.12 0.14 -1.06
N ILE A 63 10.19 0.05 -0.09
CA ILE A 63 9.95 1.10 0.92
C ILE A 63 11.19 1.43 1.75
N SER A 64 12.00 0.43 2.12
CA SER A 64 13.19 0.61 2.97
C SER A 64 14.30 1.44 2.32
N LYS A 65 14.31 1.58 0.99
CA LYS A 65 15.33 2.32 0.25
C LYS A 65 14.79 3.57 -0.44
N TYR A 66 13.50 3.59 -0.80
CA TYR A 66 12.92 4.64 -1.64
C TYR A 66 11.60 5.22 -1.11
N GLY A 67 11.13 4.77 0.05
CA GLY A 67 9.88 5.27 0.64
C GLY A 67 8.62 4.74 -0.07
N LEU A 68 7.53 5.45 0.17
CA LEU A 68 6.18 5.15 -0.32
C LEU A 68 6.04 5.55 -1.80
N SER A 69 4.96 5.11 -2.46
CA SER A 69 4.68 5.55 -3.83
C SER A 69 4.56 7.07 -3.92
N VAL A 70 3.95 7.71 -2.92
CA VAL A 70 3.79 9.18 -2.83
C VAL A 70 5.10 9.95 -2.72
N ASP A 71 6.12 9.39 -2.08
CA ASP A 71 7.45 10.02 -1.96
C ASP A 71 8.15 10.15 -3.33
N ASN A 72 7.69 9.36 -4.31
CA ASN A 72 8.25 9.27 -5.66
C ASN A 72 7.36 9.92 -6.72
N ILE A 73 6.32 10.65 -6.31
CA ILE A 73 5.41 11.42 -7.18
C ILE A 73 5.87 12.87 -7.34
N VAL A 74 5.98 13.29 -8.59
CA VAL A 74 6.54 14.57 -9.06
C VAL A 74 5.45 15.58 -9.46
N ASP A 75 4.35 15.12 -10.06
CA ASP A 75 3.26 15.93 -10.63
C ASP A 75 1.97 15.09 -10.67
N ALA A 76 0.81 15.76 -10.79
CA ALA A 76 -0.50 15.15 -10.94
C ALA A 76 -1.39 15.94 -11.89
N LEU A 77 -2.36 15.29 -12.52
CA LEU A 77 -3.55 15.96 -13.05
C LEU A 77 -4.73 15.63 -12.13
N VAL A 78 -5.58 16.58 -11.80
CA VAL A 78 -6.80 16.38 -10.99
C VAL A 78 -7.98 17.16 -11.59
N VAL A 79 -9.18 16.58 -11.58
CA VAL A 79 -10.45 17.31 -11.80
C VAL A 79 -10.99 17.78 -10.46
N ASP A 80 -11.18 19.09 -10.30
CA ASP A 80 -11.76 19.71 -9.10
C ASP A 80 -13.31 19.68 -9.08
N VAL A 81 -13.93 20.29 -8.06
CA VAL A 81 -15.40 20.45 -7.95
C VAL A 81 -16.01 21.44 -8.96
N HIS A 82 -15.19 22.03 -9.82
CA HIS A 82 -15.59 23.02 -10.83
C HIS A 82 -15.29 22.51 -12.26
N ASP A 83 -15.14 21.19 -12.42
CA ASP A 83 -14.84 20.48 -13.67
C ASP A 83 -13.52 20.91 -14.35
N LYS A 84 -12.57 21.52 -13.62
CA LYS A 84 -11.29 21.97 -14.17
C LYS A 84 -10.20 20.94 -13.97
N ILE A 85 -9.41 20.71 -15.03
CA ILE A 85 -8.18 19.90 -14.97
C ILE A 85 -7.02 20.77 -14.50
N LEU A 86 -6.48 20.48 -13.31
CA LEU A 86 -5.36 21.19 -12.70
C LEU A 86 -4.08 20.35 -12.78
N ASN A 87 -2.95 20.99 -13.13
CA ASN A 87 -1.59 20.43 -13.02
C ASN A 87 -0.88 20.99 -11.77
N ARG A 88 0.33 20.52 -11.42
CA ARG A 88 1.03 20.99 -10.19
C ARG A 88 1.17 22.51 -10.10
N ALA A 89 1.44 23.20 -11.21
CA ALA A 89 1.60 24.65 -11.24
C ALA A 89 0.26 25.40 -11.02
N LEU A 90 -0.87 24.79 -11.41
CA LEU A 90 -2.22 25.36 -11.27
C LEU A 90 -2.92 24.97 -9.96
N MET A 91 -2.57 23.84 -9.35
CA MET A 91 -3.17 23.37 -8.08
C MET A 91 -2.52 23.97 -6.83
N GLY A 92 -1.29 24.50 -6.93
CA GLY A 92 -0.53 25.00 -5.79
C GLY A 92 0.06 23.89 -4.90
N GLU A 93 1.03 24.24 -4.06
CA GLU A 93 1.77 23.25 -3.27
C GLU A 93 0.93 22.60 -2.15
N ASP A 94 -0.11 23.25 -1.62
CA ASP A 94 -0.97 22.66 -0.60
C ASP A 94 -1.87 21.53 -1.13
N LEU A 95 -2.53 21.74 -2.28
CA LEU A 95 -3.29 20.66 -2.92
C LEU A 95 -2.34 19.58 -3.46
N SER A 96 -1.19 19.97 -4.03
CA SER A 96 -0.14 19.03 -4.44
C SER A 96 0.37 18.17 -3.27
N TRP A 97 0.50 18.74 -2.07
CA TRP A 97 0.86 18.00 -0.85
C TRP A 97 -0.27 17.09 -0.39
N ALA A 98 -1.52 17.59 -0.32
CA ALA A 98 -2.66 16.83 0.20
C ALA A 98 -2.98 15.57 -0.65
N ILE A 99 -2.89 15.65 -1.98
CA ILE A 99 -3.12 14.47 -2.84
C ILE A 99 -2.02 13.40 -2.71
N ARG A 100 -0.83 13.76 -2.20
CA ARG A 100 0.32 12.86 -1.95
C ARG A 100 0.25 12.19 -0.57
N GLY A 101 -0.95 11.79 -0.12
CA GLY A 101 -1.11 10.94 1.07
C GLY A 101 -2.45 11.09 1.82
N GLY A 102 -3.21 12.15 1.59
CA GLY A 102 -4.50 12.41 2.28
C GLY A 102 -5.69 11.58 1.79
N GLY A 103 -5.50 10.69 0.81
CA GLY A 103 -6.60 10.01 0.13
C GLY A 103 -7.20 10.88 -0.98
N GLY A 104 -6.82 10.61 -2.23
CA GLY A 104 -7.13 11.46 -3.38
C GLY A 104 -8.64 11.63 -3.63
N ALA A 105 -9.44 10.61 -3.32
CA ALA A 105 -10.90 10.65 -3.41
C ALA A 105 -11.56 11.73 -2.54
N SER A 106 -10.84 12.32 -1.57
CA SER A 106 -11.31 13.43 -0.73
C SER A 106 -11.06 14.81 -1.36
N PHE A 107 -10.20 14.90 -2.38
CA PHE A 107 -9.64 16.16 -2.91
C PHE A 107 -9.80 16.32 -4.44
N GLY A 108 -10.54 15.43 -5.11
CA GLY A 108 -10.86 15.51 -6.54
C GLY A 108 -10.65 14.20 -7.30
N VAL A 109 -10.91 14.23 -8.61
CA VAL A 109 -10.70 13.06 -9.49
C VAL A 109 -9.33 13.12 -10.13
N ILE A 110 -8.35 12.43 -9.54
CA ILE A 110 -6.97 12.40 -10.05
C ILE A 110 -6.92 11.67 -11.39
N VAL A 111 -6.50 12.35 -12.45
CA VAL A 111 -6.49 11.88 -13.84
C VAL A 111 -5.12 11.38 -14.34
N ALA A 112 -4.01 11.84 -13.76
CA ALA A 112 -2.66 11.34 -14.08
C ALA A 112 -1.65 11.63 -12.96
N TRP A 113 -0.48 10.99 -13.02
CA TRP A 113 0.71 11.31 -12.22
C TRP A 113 2.00 11.31 -13.07
N LYS A 114 3.06 11.97 -12.57
CA LYS A 114 4.47 11.91 -13.03
C LYS A 114 5.32 11.38 -11.88
N ILE A 115 6.24 10.45 -12.11
CA ILE A 115 6.95 9.67 -11.05
C ILE A 115 8.43 9.41 -11.37
N LYS A 116 9.26 8.97 -10.40
CA LYS A 116 10.70 8.58 -10.57
C LYS A 116 10.99 7.09 -10.23
N LEU A 117 12.06 6.46 -10.76
CA LEU A 117 12.16 4.97 -10.95
C LEU A 117 13.47 4.23 -10.46
N VAL A 118 13.37 3.01 -9.85
CA VAL A 118 14.44 2.21 -9.11
C VAL A 118 14.10 0.70 -8.73
N ARG A 119 15.07 -0.27 -8.54
CA ARG A 119 15.14 -1.71 -9.06
C ARG A 119 15.47 -2.99 -8.12
N VAL A 120 15.01 -4.26 -8.43
CA VAL A 120 15.41 -5.76 -8.13
C VAL A 120 15.00 -6.65 -6.84
N PRO A 121 15.05 -8.06 -6.75
CA PRO A 121 14.21 -8.98 -5.83
C PRO A 121 14.46 -10.56 -5.43
N ALA A 122 13.44 -11.53 -5.33
CA ALA A 122 13.41 -12.95 -4.64
C ALA A 122 12.37 -14.16 -5.06
N MET A 123 12.17 -15.35 -4.32
CA MET A 123 11.08 -16.48 -4.46
C MET A 123 10.63 -17.50 -3.24
N VAL A 124 9.54 -18.40 -3.31
CA VAL A 124 8.52 -19.01 -2.29
C VAL A 124 8.69 -20.32 -1.32
N ARG A 125 7.60 -20.97 -0.73
CA ARG A 125 7.35 -21.54 0.68
C ARG A 125 6.49 -22.85 0.99
N THR A 126 6.54 -23.34 2.26
CA THR A 126 5.49 -24.04 3.12
C THR A 126 5.19 -23.20 4.42
N ILE A 127 4.58 -23.70 5.54
CA ILE A 127 4.68 -22.95 6.84
C ILE A 127 6.13 -22.99 7.30
N ILE A 128 6.82 -21.93 6.92
CA ILE A 128 8.23 -21.69 7.18
C ILE A 128 8.27 -20.21 7.56
N VAL A 129 8.99 -19.89 8.64
CA VAL A 129 9.39 -18.50 8.91
C VAL A 129 10.46 -18.14 7.88
N LYS A 130 10.04 -17.92 6.63
CA LYS A 130 10.93 -17.35 5.61
C LYS A 130 10.95 -15.85 5.82
N PHE A 131 12.09 -15.38 6.28
CA PHE A 131 12.57 -14.04 5.98
C PHE A 131 12.75 -13.98 4.46
N VAL A 132 11.72 -13.48 3.78
CA VAL A 132 11.78 -13.19 2.36
C VAL A 132 12.20 -11.74 2.26
N ASP A 133 13.39 -11.52 1.71
CA ASP A 133 13.96 -10.19 1.53
C ASP A 133 14.18 -9.90 0.04
N MET A 134 14.45 -8.64 -0.27
CA MET A 134 14.60 -8.10 -1.61
C MET A 134 15.84 -7.20 -1.64
N PHE A 135 17.00 -7.81 -1.89
CA PHE A 135 18.27 -7.10 -1.92
C PHE A 135 18.56 -6.49 -3.29
N LEU A 136 18.95 -5.20 -3.29
CA LEU A 136 19.16 -4.46 -4.53
C LEU A 136 20.62 -4.55 -5.00
N GLY A 137 21.05 -5.77 -5.32
CA GLY A 137 22.41 -6.13 -5.74
C GLY A 137 22.61 -7.65 -5.83
N GLU A 138 23.84 -8.08 -6.08
CA GLU A 138 24.22 -9.50 -6.23
C GLU A 138 24.35 -10.23 -4.88
N SER A 139 24.16 -11.55 -4.91
CA SER A 139 24.24 -12.45 -3.75
C SER A 139 25.62 -12.46 -3.09
N ASP A 140 26.70 -12.27 -3.87
CA ASP A 140 28.07 -12.15 -3.36
C ASP A 140 28.29 -10.91 -2.48
N ARG A 141 27.42 -9.90 -2.57
CA ARG A 141 27.39 -8.76 -1.65
C ARG A 141 26.40 -8.97 -0.50
N LEU A 142 25.28 -9.63 -0.74
CA LEU A 142 24.24 -9.91 0.25
C LEU A 142 24.73 -10.85 1.37
N VAL A 143 25.30 -11.99 0.98
CA VAL A 143 25.65 -13.06 1.94
C VAL A 143 26.71 -12.59 2.95
N PRO A 144 27.83 -11.94 2.56
CA PRO A 144 28.79 -11.40 3.53
C PRO A 144 28.21 -10.28 4.41
N LEU A 145 27.30 -9.46 3.86
CA LEU A 145 26.63 -8.39 4.61
C LEU A 145 25.76 -8.97 5.73
N LEU A 146 24.92 -9.96 5.43
CA LEU A 146 24.06 -10.60 6.44
C LEU A 146 24.85 -11.48 7.41
N ASN A 147 25.89 -12.20 6.96
CA ASN A 147 26.75 -12.95 7.87
C ASN A 147 27.50 -12.05 8.87
N ARG A 148 27.68 -10.75 8.57
CA ARG A 148 28.24 -9.77 9.52
C ARG A 148 27.18 -9.09 10.38
N SER A 149 25.99 -8.83 9.84
CA SER A 149 25.00 -7.93 10.44
C SER A 149 23.76 -8.64 11.03
N PHE A 150 23.50 -9.89 10.64
CA PHE A 150 22.43 -10.76 11.14
C PHE A 150 22.80 -12.24 10.95
N PRO A 151 23.92 -12.72 11.54
CA PRO A 151 24.44 -14.08 11.34
C PRO A 151 23.47 -15.20 11.73
N GLU A 152 22.54 -14.93 12.64
CA GLU A 152 21.51 -15.87 13.10
C GLU A 152 20.58 -16.33 11.99
N LEU A 153 20.45 -15.54 10.91
CA LEU A 153 19.70 -15.93 9.70
C LEU A 153 20.44 -17.01 8.89
N ASN A 154 21.77 -17.10 9.00
CA ASN A 154 22.63 -18.10 8.34
C ASN A 154 22.36 -18.27 6.83
N LEU A 155 22.20 -17.16 6.12
CA LEU A 155 21.86 -17.15 4.69
C LEU A 155 23.01 -17.73 3.85
N LYS A 156 22.70 -18.68 2.98
CA LYS A 156 23.65 -19.25 2.03
C LYS A 156 23.41 -18.72 0.62
N LYS A 157 24.44 -18.73 -0.23
CA LYS A 157 24.32 -18.36 -1.65
C LYS A 157 23.32 -19.27 -2.40
N SER A 158 23.18 -20.53 -1.97
CA SER A 158 22.17 -21.48 -2.48
C SER A 158 20.72 -21.05 -2.24
N ASP A 159 20.49 -20.18 -1.25
CA ASP A 159 19.17 -19.71 -0.85
C ASP A 159 18.79 -18.41 -1.60
N CYS A 160 19.74 -17.83 -2.32
CA CYS A 160 19.58 -16.61 -3.12
C CYS A 160 19.12 -16.98 -4.54
N LYS A 161 18.10 -16.27 -5.05
CA LYS A 161 17.69 -16.34 -6.45
C LYS A 161 17.86 -14.97 -7.10
N GLU A 162 18.90 -14.83 -7.91
CA GLU A 162 19.12 -13.63 -8.72
C GLU A 162 18.19 -13.64 -9.94
N THR A 163 17.57 -12.51 -10.23
CA THR A 163 16.56 -12.35 -11.29
C THR A 163 16.32 -10.86 -11.56
N SER A 164 15.75 -10.50 -12.70
CA SER A 164 15.40 -9.12 -12.99
C SER A 164 14.27 -8.63 -12.06
N TRP A 165 14.09 -7.31 -11.97
CA TRP A 165 13.06 -6.75 -11.10
C TRP A 165 11.64 -7.25 -11.45
N VAL A 166 11.29 -7.22 -12.74
CA VAL A 166 9.95 -7.59 -13.22
C VAL A 166 9.62 -9.07 -13.00
N GLU A 167 10.60 -9.96 -13.11
CA GLU A 167 10.43 -11.40 -12.88
C GLU A 167 10.08 -11.72 -11.42
N SER A 168 10.32 -10.81 -10.48
CA SER A 168 9.83 -10.97 -9.12
C SER A 168 8.52 -10.32 -8.80
N ILE A 169 8.05 -9.40 -9.64
CA ILE A 169 6.68 -8.94 -9.49
C ILE A 169 5.78 -10.16 -9.66
N LEU A 170 6.12 -11.05 -10.59
CA LEU A 170 5.57 -12.39 -10.68
C LEU A 170 5.73 -13.19 -9.38
N TYR A 171 6.92 -13.24 -8.75
CA TYR A 171 7.06 -13.91 -7.45
C TYR A 171 6.17 -13.33 -6.35
N TRP A 172 6.28 -12.03 -6.10
CA TRP A 172 5.66 -11.38 -4.95
C TRP A 172 4.13 -11.35 -5.08
N ASP A 173 3.61 -11.38 -6.30
CA ASP A 173 2.20 -11.64 -6.62
C ASP A 173 1.86 -13.14 -6.76
N ASN A 174 2.76 -14.03 -6.32
CA ASN A 174 2.58 -15.47 -6.16
C ASN A 174 2.25 -16.22 -7.48
N PHE A 175 2.76 -15.75 -8.63
CA PHE A 175 2.76 -16.52 -9.87
C PHE A 175 3.69 -17.75 -9.80
N SER A 176 3.40 -18.76 -10.61
CA SER A 176 4.22 -19.96 -10.76
C SER A 176 5.62 -19.63 -11.29
N ALA A 177 6.61 -20.42 -10.89
CA ALA A 177 7.96 -20.29 -11.45
C ALA A 177 7.95 -20.58 -12.96
N GLY A 178 8.63 -19.74 -13.76
CA GLY A 178 8.64 -19.85 -15.22
C GLY A 178 7.47 -19.17 -15.93
N THR A 179 6.55 -18.51 -15.20
CA THR A 179 5.55 -17.62 -15.81
C THR A 179 6.25 -16.48 -16.58
N GLN A 180 5.74 -16.15 -17.76
CA GLN A 180 6.23 -15.06 -18.60
C GLN A 180 5.70 -13.70 -18.11
N VAL A 181 6.47 -12.63 -18.31
CA VAL A 181 6.17 -11.29 -17.74
C VAL A 181 4.88 -10.67 -18.29
N GLU A 182 4.44 -11.08 -19.46
CA GLU A 182 3.15 -10.72 -20.09
C GLU A 182 1.95 -11.08 -19.20
N ALA A 183 2.10 -12.04 -18.28
CA ALA A 183 1.06 -12.38 -17.31
C ALA A 183 0.66 -11.19 -16.40
N LEU A 184 1.57 -10.21 -16.21
CA LEU A 184 1.30 -8.95 -15.49
C LEU A 184 0.27 -8.06 -16.19
N LEU A 185 -0.01 -8.29 -17.48
CA LEU A 185 -1.05 -7.60 -18.24
C LEU A 185 -2.45 -8.21 -18.04
N ASN A 186 -2.55 -9.37 -17.39
CA ASN A 186 -3.82 -10.04 -17.16
C ASN A 186 -4.65 -9.27 -16.12
N ARG A 187 -5.87 -8.88 -16.49
CA ARG A 187 -6.84 -8.19 -15.61
C ARG A 187 -7.94 -9.11 -15.07
N THR A 188 -7.90 -10.40 -15.42
CA THR A 188 -8.89 -11.39 -15.00
C THR A 188 -8.73 -11.67 -13.52
N GLN A 189 -9.55 -11.04 -12.69
CA GLN A 189 -9.67 -11.43 -11.29
C GLN A 189 -10.25 -12.85 -11.22
N GLY A 190 -9.73 -13.67 -10.31
CA GLY A 190 -10.25 -15.00 -10.04
C GLY A 190 -11.61 -14.98 -9.35
N ALA A 191 -11.89 -16.01 -8.55
CA ALA A 191 -13.03 -15.97 -7.64
C ALA A 191 -12.99 -14.72 -6.75
N ARG A 192 -14.16 -14.19 -6.37
CA ARG A 192 -14.24 -13.02 -5.47
C ARG A 192 -13.92 -13.45 -4.04
N ASP A 193 -12.66 -13.30 -3.67
CA ASP A 193 -12.19 -13.57 -2.31
C ASP A 193 -12.51 -12.39 -1.39
N TYR A 194 -13.58 -12.55 -0.60
CA TYR A 194 -13.96 -11.59 0.42
C TYR A 194 -12.94 -11.58 1.58
N SER A 195 -12.32 -10.44 1.89
CA SER A 195 -11.38 -10.35 3.02
C SER A 195 -11.72 -9.22 4.00
N LYS A 196 -11.39 -9.42 5.28
CA LYS A 196 -11.40 -8.38 6.34
C LYS A 196 -9.98 -8.26 6.84
N ASN A 197 -9.40 -7.07 6.66
CA ASN A 197 -8.01 -6.79 7.03
C ASN A 197 -7.97 -5.72 8.13
N LYS A 198 -6.92 -5.74 8.93
CA LYS A 198 -6.53 -4.70 9.90
C LYS A 198 -5.01 -4.61 9.90
N LEU A 199 -4.45 -3.44 10.19
CA LEU A 199 -3.01 -3.19 10.25
C LEU A 199 -2.67 -2.37 11.49
N ASP A 200 -1.54 -2.69 12.12
CA ASP A 200 -0.98 -1.99 13.26
C ASP A 200 0.45 -1.53 12.98
N TYR A 201 0.87 -0.45 13.64
CA TYR A 201 2.27 -0.03 13.70
C TYR A 201 2.92 -0.47 15.00
N ILE A 202 4.04 -1.18 14.90
CA ILE A 202 4.90 -1.53 16.04
C ILE A 202 5.97 -0.43 16.17
N LYS A 203 6.08 0.20 17.34
CA LYS A 203 7.02 1.31 17.61
C LYS A 203 8.20 0.93 18.49
N THR A 204 8.08 -0.16 19.24
CA THR A 204 9.10 -0.70 20.15
C THR A 204 9.21 -2.21 19.94
N LEU A 205 10.36 -2.80 20.29
CA LEU A 205 10.55 -4.25 20.16
C LEU A 205 9.56 -5.01 21.05
N ILE A 206 8.81 -5.95 20.48
CA ILE A 206 7.93 -6.84 21.22
C ILE A 206 8.81 -7.80 22.05
N PRO A 207 8.66 -7.86 23.39
CA PRO A 207 9.43 -8.79 24.22
C PRO A 207 9.19 -10.24 23.82
N LYS A 208 10.15 -11.14 24.10
CA LYS A 208 10.03 -12.58 23.77
C LYS A 208 8.73 -13.21 24.26
N ALA A 209 8.31 -12.91 25.50
CA ALA A 209 7.03 -13.40 26.05
C ALA A 209 5.79 -12.86 25.28
N GLY A 210 5.88 -11.66 24.72
CA GLY A 210 4.88 -11.12 23.80
C GLY A 210 4.84 -11.89 22.48
N LEU A 211 6.00 -12.16 21.88
CA LEU A 211 6.09 -12.99 20.66
C LEU A 211 5.57 -14.43 20.90
N GLU A 212 5.90 -15.05 22.04
CA GLU A 212 5.37 -16.35 22.45
C GLU A 212 3.84 -16.32 22.66
N THR A 213 3.28 -15.19 23.12
CA THR A 213 1.83 -14.98 23.26
C THR A 213 1.17 -14.85 21.89
N ILE A 214 1.73 -14.06 20.98
CA ILE A 214 1.26 -13.90 19.59
C ILE A 214 1.32 -15.24 18.85
N TRP A 215 2.38 -16.02 19.05
CA TRP A 215 2.54 -17.34 18.46
C TRP A 215 1.45 -18.33 18.91
N LYS A 216 1.12 -18.36 20.21
CA LYS A 216 0.01 -19.17 20.75
C LYS A 216 -1.33 -18.77 20.14
N LEU A 217 -1.62 -17.47 20.03
CA LEU A 217 -2.84 -16.94 19.41
C LEU A 217 -2.95 -17.32 17.92
N LEU A 218 -1.83 -17.26 17.17
CA LEU A 218 -1.79 -17.69 15.77
C LEU A 218 -2.06 -19.20 15.62
N ILE A 219 -1.49 -20.05 16.49
CA ILE A 219 -1.73 -21.49 16.51
C ILE A 219 -3.19 -21.81 16.86
N GLU A 220 -3.75 -21.14 17.88
CA GLU A 220 -5.14 -21.31 18.31
C GLU A 220 -6.13 -21.09 17.15
N LEU A 221 -5.89 -20.06 16.33
CA LEU A 221 -6.70 -19.78 15.15
C LEU A 221 -6.43 -20.75 13.99
N ALA A 222 -5.17 -21.04 13.69
CA ALA A 222 -4.77 -21.94 12.60
C ALA A 222 -5.28 -23.38 12.81
N ASN A 223 -5.33 -23.86 14.06
CA ASN A 223 -5.88 -25.16 14.42
C ASN A 223 -7.39 -25.31 14.15
N THR A 224 -8.07 -24.24 13.74
CA THR A 224 -9.50 -24.29 13.41
C THR A 224 -9.83 -24.15 11.92
N MET A 225 -8.91 -23.66 11.08
CA MET A 225 -9.07 -23.54 9.62
C MET A 225 -7.71 -23.42 8.90
N THR A 226 -7.58 -24.01 7.71
CA THR A 226 -6.42 -23.88 6.83
C THR A 226 -6.30 -22.46 6.27
N ALA A 227 -5.39 -21.63 6.79
CA ALA A 227 -5.15 -20.28 6.28
C ALA A 227 -3.66 -19.87 6.33
N LYS A 228 -3.21 -19.16 5.30
CA LYS A 228 -1.88 -18.52 5.19
C LYS A 228 -1.86 -17.31 6.14
N VAL A 229 -0.76 -17.00 6.82
CA VAL A 229 -0.68 -15.82 7.73
C VAL A 229 -0.46 -14.52 6.94
N ILE A 230 -1.49 -14.17 6.18
CA ILE A 230 -2.01 -12.85 5.86
C ILE A 230 -3.51 -13.07 6.07
N MET A 231 -4.22 -12.31 6.91
CA MET A 231 -5.62 -12.64 7.31
C MET A 231 -6.65 -12.38 6.20
N GLN A 232 -6.50 -13.10 5.09
CA GLN A 232 -7.41 -13.19 3.96
C GLN A 232 -8.17 -14.50 4.11
N TRP A 233 -9.49 -14.39 4.32
CA TRP A 233 -10.36 -15.55 4.44
C TRP A 233 -10.91 -15.88 3.06
N LEU A 234 -10.90 -17.15 2.68
CA LEU A 234 -11.74 -17.59 1.56
C LEU A 234 -13.16 -17.71 2.12
N ASN A 235 -14.03 -16.80 1.70
CA ASN A 235 -15.39 -16.57 2.19
C ASN A 235 -15.47 -15.87 3.58
N ILE A 236 -16.08 -14.67 3.62
CA ILE A 236 -16.36 -13.96 4.89
C ILE A 236 -17.61 -14.55 5.53
N THR A 237 -17.46 -14.99 6.78
CA THR A 237 -18.56 -15.16 7.73
C THR A 237 -18.34 -14.17 8.88
N ASN A 238 -19.39 -13.84 9.65
CA ASN A 238 -19.25 -12.98 10.84
C ASN A 238 -18.15 -13.52 11.78
N ARG A 239 -18.09 -14.85 11.97
CA ARG A 239 -17.03 -15.55 12.72
C ARG A 239 -15.61 -15.18 12.25
N ASN A 240 -15.39 -15.01 10.94
CA ASN A 240 -14.09 -14.63 10.39
C ASN A 240 -13.78 -13.14 10.61
N VAL A 241 -14.78 -12.26 10.55
CA VAL A 241 -14.65 -10.83 10.92
C VAL A 241 -14.28 -10.69 12.40
N ASP A 242 -14.99 -11.40 13.28
CA ASP A 242 -14.81 -11.31 14.73
C ASP A 242 -13.48 -11.92 15.18
N ARG A 243 -12.92 -12.88 14.45
CA ARG A 243 -11.55 -13.39 14.64
C ARG A 243 -10.48 -12.35 14.32
N VAL A 244 -10.66 -11.56 13.26
CA VAL A 244 -9.72 -10.47 12.90
C VAL A 244 -9.80 -9.36 13.95
N ARG A 245 -11.00 -9.04 14.45
CA ARG A 245 -11.20 -8.13 15.58
C ARG A 245 -10.51 -8.65 16.84
N TYR A 246 -10.80 -9.89 17.24
CA TYR A 246 -10.17 -10.53 18.39
C TYR A 246 -8.65 -10.48 18.34
N MET A 247 -8.02 -10.86 17.22
CA MET A 247 -6.55 -10.76 17.08
C MET A 247 -6.03 -9.34 17.23
N HIS A 248 -6.66 -8.40 16.54
CA HIS A 248 -6.29 -6.99 16.63
C HIS A 248 -6.43 -6.46 18.06
N ASP A 249 -7.47 -6.83 18.80
CA ASP A 249 -7.65 -6.39 20.18
C ASP A 249 -6.60 -7.03 21.11
N ARG A 250 -6.23 -8.30 20.87
CA ARG A 250 -5.12 -8.97 21.57
C ARG A 250 -3.73 -8.38 21.23
N MET A 251 -3.58 -7.71 20.09
CA MET A 251 -2.33 -7.01 19.72
C MET A 251 -2.15 -5.65 20.41
N ALA A 252 -3.22 -5.06 20.99
CA ALA A 252 -3.20 -3.71 21.55
C ALA A 252 -2.03 -3.38 22.51
N PRO A 253 -1.54 -4.31 23.38
CA PRO A 253 -0.40 -4.01 24.27
C PRO A 253 0.96 -3.88 23.57
N PHE A 254 1.07 -4.29 22.31
CA PHE A 254 2.35 -4.46 21.59
C PHE A 254 2.55 -3.45 20.44
N VAL A 255 1.58 -2.55 20.24
CA VAL A 255 1.48 -1.68 19.06
C VAL A 255 1.42 -0.20 19.47
N SER A 256 1.41 0.70 18.50
CA SER A 256 1.20 2.13 18.71
C SER A 256 -0.05 2.41 19.54
N LYS A 257 0.03 3.40 20.42
CA LYS A 257 -1.08 3.92 21.22
C LYS A 257 -1.02 5.44 21.22
N GLU A 258 -2.17 6.07 21.45
CA GLU A 258 -2.32 7.53 21.54
C GLU A 258 -1.77 8.31 20.32
N PRO A 259 -2.32 8.09 19.10
CA PRO A 259 -3.40 7.16 18.75
C PRO A 259 -2.86 5.76 18.41
N ARG A 260 -3.76 4.77 18.36
CA ARG A 260 -3.47 3.49 17.72
C ARG A 260 -3.50 3.71 16.20
N GLU A 261 -2.32 3.80 15.61
CA GLU A 261 -2.12 4.21 14.22
C GLU A 261 -2.65 3.15 13.23
N ALA A 262 -3.27 3.59 12.14
CA ALA A 262 -3.83 2.76 11.08
C ALA A 262 -3.38 3.26 9.70
N PHE A 263 -3.41 2.42 8.68
CA PHE A 263 -2.96 2.79 7.32
C PHE A 263 -4.14 2.88 6.34
N LEU A 264 -4.28 4.03 5.66
CA LEU A 264 -5.48 4.37 4.87
C LEU A 264 -5.81 3.36 3.76
N ASN A 265 -4.81 2.76 3.11
CA ASN A 265 -5.03 1.73 2.08
C ASN A 265 -5.60 0.41 2.65
N TYR A 266 -5.60 0.21 3.97
CA TYR A 266 -6.38 -0.81 4.67
C TYR A 266 -7.53 -0.13 5.43
N ARG A 267 -8.49 0.43 4.68
CA ARG A 267 -9.72 1.03 5.23
C ARG A 267 -10.41 0.06 6.19
N ASP A 268 -10.80 0.58 7.35
CA ASP A 268 -11.38 -0.20 8.43
C ASP A 268 -12.43 0.61 9.17
N ASN A 269 -13.70 0.41 8.82
CA ASN A 269 -14.83 1.13 9.44
C ASN A 269 -14.93 0.86 10.96
N ASP A 270 -14.35 -0.24 11.48
CA ASP A 270 -14.34 -0.52 12.91
C ASP A 270 -13.52 0.51 13.72
N ILE A 271 -12.65 1.32 13.09
CA ILE A 271 -11.89 2.36 13.79
C ILE A 271 -12.65 3.69 13.94
N GLY A 272 -13.86 3.78 13.37
CA GLY A 272 -14.72 4.96 13.36
C GLY A 272 -15.13 5.34 11.94
N SER A 273 -16.41 5.66 11.73
CA SER A 273 -16.97 6.07 10.45
C SER A 273 -18.24 6.90 10.65
N THR A 274 -18.49 7.87 9.79
CA THR A 274 -19.79 8.56 9.69
C THR A 274 -20.71 7.84 8.71
N ALA A 275 -22.01 8.15 8.73
CA ALA A 275 -22.88 7.82 7.59
C ALA A 275 -22.35 8.51 6.32
N SER A 276 -22.58 7.92 5.15
CA SER A 276 -21.95 8.33 3.89
C SER A 276 -22.45 9.67 3.35
N ASP A 277 -23.63 10.09 3.78
CA ASP A 277 -24.28 11.37 3.47
C ASP A 277 -24.13 12.43 4.58
N GLU A 278 -23.78 12.04 5.81
CA GLU A 278 -23.59 12.96 6.94
C GLU A 278 -22.20 13.61 6.97
N THR A 279 -21.98 14.53 7.91
CA THR A 279 -20.69 15.20 8.14
C THR A 279 -20.57 15.57 9.62
N ASN A 280 -19.80 14.78 10.37
CA ASN A 280 -19.51 15.03 11.78
C ASN A 280 -17.99 15.14 12.00
N PHE A 281 -17.53 16.32 12.42
CA PHE A 281 -16.11 16.58 12.64
C PHE A 281 -15.52 15.75 13.78
N ASN A 282 -16.29 15.50 14.85
CA ASN A 282 -15.82 14.73 16.00
C ASN A 282 -15.61 13.26 15.64
N ASP A 283 -16.53 12.67 14.88
CA ASP A 283 -16.41 11.28 14.41
C ASP A 283 -15.25 11.13 13.42
N ALA A 284 -15.10 12.10 12.50
CA ALA A 284 -13.98 12.14 11.57
C ALA A 284 -12.63 12.33 12.28
N LEU A 285 -12.57 13.06 13.40
CA LEU A 285 -11.35 13.19 14.21
C LEU A 285 -10.92 11.84 14.82
N VAL A 286 -11.86 10.94 15.16
CA VAL A 286 -11.55 9.62 15.73
C VAL A 286 -10.85 8.70 14.72
N ASN A 287 -11.29 8.66 13.45
CA ASN A 287 -10.60 7.88 12.42
C ASN A 287 -9.41 8.65 11.80
N GLY A 288 -9.54 9.95 11.64
CA GLY A 288 -8.54 10.84 11.04
C GLY A 288 -7.26 10.93 11.86
N SER A 289 -7.35 11.01 13.19
CA SER A 289 -6.18 10.94 14.07
C SER A 289 -5.42 9.62 13.94
N LYS A 290 -6.12 8.49 13.75
CA LYS A 290 -5.49 7.17 13.58
C LYS A 290 -4.79 7.03 12.23
N TYR A 291 -5.39 7.55 11.15
CA TYR A 291 -4.81 7.49 9.80
C TYR A 291 -3.71 8.54 9.54
N PHE A 292 -3.87 9.75 10.06
CA PHE A 292 -3.09 10.92 9.63
C PHE A 292 -2.35 11.62 10.78
N LYS A 293 -2.70 11.32 12.04
CA LYS A 293 -2.15 11.96 13.25
C LYS A 293 -2.25 13.49 13.15
N ASP A 294 -1.15 14.18 13.43
CA ASP A 294 -1.02 15.64 13.43
C ASP A 294 -1.21 16.28 12.05
N ASN A 295 -1.28 15.49 10.97
CA ASN A 295 -1.62 15.97 9.63
C ASN A 295 -3.14 16.17 9.43
N PHE A 296 -3.99 15.56 10.27
CA PHE A 296 -5.45 15.61 10.07
C PHE A 296 -6.02 17.05 10.04
N PRO A 297 -5.63 17.98 10.94
CA PRO A 297 -6.11 19.37 10.87
C PRO A 297 -5.73 20.08 9.57
N ARG A 298 -4.53 19.82 9.01
CA ARG A 298 -4.16 20.41 7.71
C ARG A 298 -4.99 19.84 6.56
N LEU A 299 -5.37 18.56 6.62
CA LEU A 299 -6.26 17.94 5.62
C LEU A 299 -7.66 18.54 5.64
N THR A 300 -8.24 18.85 6.81
CA THR A 300 -9.56 19.48 6.90
C THR A 300 -9.56 20.94 6.47
N THR A 301 -8.46 21.68 6.71
CA THR A 301 -8.25 23.02 6.14
C THR A 301 -8.15 22.97 4.61
N VAL A 302 -7.34 22.07 4.03
CA VAL A 302 -7.27 21.94 2.55
C VAL A 302 -8.62 21.53 1.96
N LYS A 303 -9.35 20.64 2.63
CA LYS A 303 -10.70 20.23 2.21
C LYS A 303 -11.65 21.43 2.12
N ALA A 304 -11.65 22.34 3.10
CA ALA A 304 -12.46 23.55 3.07
C ALA A 304 -12.10 24.51 1.93
N MET A 305 -10.83 24.57 1.52
CA MET A 305 -10.40 25.40 0.38
C MET A 305 -10.84 24.85 -0.98
N VAL A 306 -10.79 23.53 -1.18
CA VAL A 306 -10.95 22.91 -2.52
C VAL A 306 -12.30 22.25 -2.74
N ASP A 307 -13.05 21.97 -1.68
CA ASP A 307 -14.41 21.44 -1.71
C ASP A 307 -15.18 21.86 -0.44
N PRO A 308 -15.50 23.17 -0.30
CA PRO A 308 -16.27 23.69 0.82
C PRO A 308 -17.68 23.09 0.89
N SER A 309 -18.22 22.62 -0.23
CA SER A 309 -19.49 21.90 -0.34
C SER A 309 -19.49 20.47 0.23
N ASN A 310 -18.31 19.92 0.52
CA ASN A 310 -18.12 18.50 0.85
C ASN A 310 -18.75 17.53 -0.17
N PHE A 311 -18.64 17.86 -1.46
CA PHE A 311 -19.14 17.05 -2.57
C PHE A 311 -18.43 15.69 -2.67
N PHE A 312 -17.09 15.69 -2.56
CA PHE A 312 -16.27 14.49 -2.57
C PHE A 312 -16.17 13.88 -1.17
N LYS A 313 -17.18 13.10 -0.77
CA LYS A 313 -17.25 12.44 0.56
C LYS A 313 -17.56 10.95 0.50
N ASN A 314 -17.30 10.30 1.63
CA ASN A 314 -17.55 8.90 1.97
C ASN A 314 -17.34 8.76 3.51
N GLU A 315 -17.63 7.58 4.06
CA GLU A 315 -17.76 7.26 5.49
C GLU A 315 -16.53 7.57 6.36
N GLN A 316 -15.35 7.76 5.76
CA GLN A 316 -14.08 8.06 6.44
C GLN A 316 -13.32 9.23 5.79
N SER A 317 -14.03 10.20 5.20
CA SER A 317 -13.40 11.37 4.57
C SER A 317 -13.08 12.46 5.59
N PRO A 318 -11.95 13.19 5.45
CA PRO A 318 -11.76 14.45 6.14
C PRO A 318 -12.88 15.43 5.74
N PRO A 319 -13.63 16.02 6.69
CA PRO A 319 -14.62 17.05 6.41
C PRO A 319 -13.94 18.41 6.20
N PRO A 320 -14.56 19.36 5.48
CA PRO A 320 -14.07 20.73 5.42
C PRO A 320 -14.18 21.39 6.80
N ASN A 321 -13.10 21.99 7.29
CA ASN A 321 -13.19 22.88 8.46
C ASN A 321 -13.59 24.29 8.00
N ILE A 322 -14.87 24.62 8.16
CA ILE A 322 -15.45 25.92 7.76
C ILE A 322 -15.69 26.85 8.98
N ASN A 323 -15.15 26.48 10.15
CA ASN A 323 -15.22 27.19 11.41
C ASN A 323 -13.82 27.67 11.86
#